data_AF-A0A822CB32-F1
#
_entry.id   AF-A0A822CB32-F1
#
_cell.length_a   1.000
_cell.length_b   1.000
_cell.length_c   1.000
_cell.angle_alpha   90.00
_cell.angle_beta   90.00
_cell.angle_gamma   90.00
#
_symmetry.space_group_name_H-M   'P 1'
#
loop_
_entity.id
_entity.type
_entity.pdbx_description
1 polymer ?
#
loop_
_entity_poly.entity_id
_entity_poly.type
_entity_poly.pdbx_seq_one_letter_code
_entity_poly.pdbx_strand_id
1 'polypeptide(L)'
;MDIVKKEFSINMTQSNRLSKSIIKPMKSIITCFEDLSNEILYEIFDFIDNYDIYEIFSNLNNRFNYLIIHSCLPLKLNFSYLSKTTFEYRCNTILIPNIHRIISLQFSNHLLIDYFFTSYTLDSSFKRLEALILLNTKSDNLISILKTLNLLPCLYSLTITSIEKIQSPNDIFSLIIRLPVLKYCKLSFELWNQYINLSLNNNEYSPIKYLIIDTKYNLDQLNDFLIHIPNLNYLSCKISTLNSKQINISIISNNLIKLCLKLEDTSFDEFEYFISYFSHQLKILRLYTQRDIEYLNADRWEQLILCQMSNLHRFDFHHQIITDENILDYHRYHILIDKFKSSFWINRKWFFTHQHYKSKDFTSWIIFYSIQPYRSVHII
;
A
#
# COMPACT_ATOMS: atom_id res chain seq x y z
N MET A 1 8.83 -94.57 -9.66
CA MET A 1 7.60 -95.36 -9.87
C MET A 1 7.10 -95.71 -8.48
N ASP A 2 5.89 -95.32 -8.10
CA ASP A 2 5.14 -95.81 -6.92
C ASP A 2 5.67 -95.57 -5.47
N ILE A 3 4.70 -95.43 -4.54
CA ILE A 3 4.75 -95.59 -3.05
C ILE A 3 5.51 -94.45 -2.30
N VAL A 4 5.04 -93.84 -1.20
CA VAL A 4 5.08 -94.28 0.23
C VAL A 4 4.32 -93.22 1.09
N LYS A 5 3.15 -93.57 1.67
CA LYS A 5 2.83 -93.78 3.13
C LYS A 5 3.20 -92.60 4.06
N LYS A 6 2.30 -91.91 4.78
CA LYS A 6 1.24 -92.33 5.73
C LYS A 6 1.75 -93.14 6.92
N GLU A 7 1.20 -92.81 8.09
CA GLU A 7 1.15 -93.54 9.37
C GLU A 7 2.09 -93.05 10.47
N PHE A 8 1.70 -92.88 11.73
CA PHE A 8 0.49 -93.09 12.55
C PHE A 8 0.75 -92.18 13.82
N SER A 9 -0.15 -91.74 14.71
CA SER A 9 -1.29 -92.39 15.34
C SER A 9 -1.96 -91.44 16.35
N ILE A 10 -3.29 -91.61 16.49
CA ILE A 10 -4.06 -91.60 17.74
C ILE A 10 -4.56 -90.24 18.31
N ASN A 11 -5.90 -90.16 18.26
CA ASN A 11 -6.81 -89.26 18.97
C ASN A 11 -6.51 -89.13 20.47
N MET A 12 -6.74 -87.94 21.05
CA MET A 12 -7.72 -87.77 22.13
C MET A 12 -7.92 -86.30 22.55
N THR A 13 -9.19 -85.88 22.51
CA THR A 13 -9.92 -85.06 23.49
C THR A 13 -9.48 -83.63 23.85
N GLN A 14 -10.48 -82.75 23.73
CA GLN A 14 -10.84 -81.67 24.67
C GLN A 14 -9.88 -80.48 24.82
N SER A 15 -10.18 -79.41 24.07
CA SER A 15 -10.15 -78.03 24.60
C SER A 15 -10.82 -77.07 23.60
N ASN A 16 -12.12 -77.27 23.36
CA ASN A 16 -12.98 -76.22 22.85
C ASN A 16 -13.40 -75.36 24.05
N ARG A 17 -12.82 -74.16 24.20
CA ARG A 17 -13.50 -72.98 24.76
C ARG A 17 -12.57 -71.77 24.77
N LEU A 18 -13.14 -70.67 24.29
CA LEU A 18 -12.81 -69.25 24.52
C LEU A 18 -12.28 -68.47 23.30
N SER A 19 -13.17 -67.57 22.88
CA SER A 19 -12.98 -66.30 22.16
C SER A 19 -12.43 -66.33 20.75
N LYS A 20 -13.27 -66.77 19.80
CA LYS A 20 -13.35 -66.06 18.51
C LYS A 20 -14.28 -64.87 18.68
N SER A 21 -13.74 -63.76 19.20
CA SER A 21 -14.38 -62.45 19.08
C SER A 21 -14.55 -62.13 17.60
N ILE A 22 -15.79 -61.94 17.18
CA ILE A 22 -16.13 -61.42 15.85
C ILE A 22 -15.59 -59.99 15.79
N ILE A 23 -14.39 -59.82 15.23
CA ILE A 23 -13.88 -58.50 14.87
C ILE A 23 -14.70 -58.08 13.64
N LYS A 24 -15.74 -57.28 13.86
CA LYS A 24 -16.39 -56.54 12.77
C LYS A 24 -15.32 -55.64 12.14
N PRO A 25 -15.15 -55.63 10.80
CA PRO A 25 -14.23 -54.70 10.17
C PRO A 25 -14.70 -53.29 10.53
N MET A 26 -13.81 -52.53 11.17
CA MET A 26 -14.03 -51.11 11.46
C MET A 26 -14.17 -50.43 10.10
N LYS A 27 -15.39 -49.99 9.75
CA LYS A 27 -15.63 -49.21 8.53
C LYS A 27 -14.65 -48.04 8.58
N SER A 28 -13.76 -47.94 7.60
CA SER A 28 -12.98 -46.72 7.41
C SER A 28 -13.99 -45.60 7.21
N ILE A 29 -14.05 -44.67 8.17
CA ILE A 29 -14.84 -43.45 8.01
C ILE A 29 -14.05 -42.63 7.00
N ILE A 30 -14.50 -42.67 5.74
CA ILE A 30 -14.00 -41.76 4.72
C ILE A 30 -14.59 -40.40 5.09
N THR A 31 -13.76 -39.51 5.61
CA THR A 31 -14.13 -38.12 5.86
C THR A 31 -13.93 -37.34 4.56
N CYS A 32 -14.97 -36.69 4.09
CA CYS A 32 -14.93 -35.81 2.93
C CYS A 32 -14.63 -34.37 3.37
N PHE A 33 -14.18 -33.52 2.45
CA PHE A 33 -13.96 -32.09 2.73
C PHE A 33 -15.28 -31.41 3.10
N GLU A 34 -16.38 -31.89 2.53
CA GLU A 34 -17.76 -31.53 2.86
C GLU A 34 -18.19 -31.91 4.27
N ASP A 35 -17.40 -32.65 5.04
CA ASP A 35 -17.72 -32.98 6.43
C ASP A 35 -17.13 -31.96 7.43
N LEU A 36 -16.28 -31.04 6.96
CA LEU A 36 -15.75 -29.95 7.79
C LEU A 36 -16.87 -29.08 8.34
N SER A 37 -16.69 -28.49 9.53
CA SER A 37 -17.66 -27.54 10.07
C SER A 37 -17.62 -26.21 9.32
N ASN A 38 -18.67 -25.40 9.44
CA ASN A 38 -18.73 -24.11 8.76
C ASN A 38 -17.62 -23.16 9.25
N GLU A 39 -17.25 -23.25 10.52
CA GLU A 39 -16.21 -22.46 11.16
C GLU A 39 -14.85 -22.75 10.51
N ILE A 40 -14.50 -24.03 10.35
CA ILE A 40 -13.24 -24.44 9.71
C ILE A 40 -13.21 -24.01 8.23
N LEU A 41 -14.34 -24.10 7.52
CA LEU A 41 -14.42 -23.64 6.13
C LEU A 41 -14.21 -22.12 6.02
N TYR A 42 -14.75 -21.34 6.96
CA TYR A 42 -14.50 -19.90 7.01
C TYR A 42 -13.05 -19.55 7.36
N GLU A 43 -12.42 -20.29 8.27
CA GLU A 43 -10.98 -20.15 8.53
C GLU A 43 -10.15 -20.45 7.27
N ILE A 44 -10.52 -21.47 6.49
CA ILE A 44 -9.85 -21.76 5.20
C ILE A 44 -10.06 -20.60 4.22
N PHE A 45 -11.27 -20.06 4.14
CA PHE A 45 -11.59 -18.94 3.26
C PHE A 45 -10.79 -17.68 3.62
N ASP A 46 -10.39 -17.46 4.87
CA ASP A 46 -9.51 -16.35 5.23
C ASP A 46 -8.12 -16.40 4.55
N PHE A 47 -7.69 -17.56 4.05
CA PHE A 47 -6.43 -17.75 3.32
C PHE A 47 -6.57 -17.69 1.79
N ILE A 48 -7.79 -17.63 1.26
CA ILE A 48 -8.07 -17.71 -0.18
C ILE A 48 -8.65 -16.37 -0.65
N ASP A 49 -8.34 -15.93 -1.87
CA ASP A 49 -8.97 -14.72 -2.41
C ASP A 49 -10.50 -14.93 -2.55
N ASN A 50 -11.29 -13.91 -2.23
CA ASN A 50 -12.74 -13.99 -2.34
C ASN A 50 -13.20 -14.38 -3.73
N TYR A 51 -12.46 -14.00 -4.77
CA TYR A 51 -12.74 -14.45 -6.12
C TYR A 51 -12.62 -15.97 -6.25
N ASP A 52 -11.50 -16.53 -5.83
CA ASP A 52 -11.23 -17.96 -5.92
C ASP A 52 -12.25 -18.74 -5.07
N ILE A 53 -12.67 -18.20 -3.93
CA ILE A 53 -13.74 -18.80 -3.11
C ILE A 53 -15.03 -18.93 -3.92
N TYR A 54 -15.47 -17.85 -4.57
CA TYR A 54 -16.68 -17.91 -5.38
C TYR A 54 -16.49 -18.84 -6.58
N GLU A 55 -15.40 -18.73 -7.34
CA GLU A 55 -15.18 -19.55 -8.53
C GLU A 55 -15.13 -21.04 -8.19
N ILE A 56 -14.38 -21.41 -7.14
CA ILE A 56 -14.16 -22.80 -6.76
C ILE A 56 -15.40 -23.39 -6.09
N PHE A 57 -16.04 -22.66 -5.17
CA PHE A 57 -17.03 -23.27 -4.26
C PHE A 57 -18.50 -22.97 -4.61
N SER A 58 -18.81 -21.93 -5.40
CA SER A 58 -20.21 -21.50 -5.67
C SER A 58 -21.04 -22.41 -6.58
N ASN A 59 -20.46 -23.48 -7.10
CA ASN A 59 -21.15 -24.47 -7.92
C ASN A 59 -20.86 -25.93 -7.50
N LEU A 60 -20.20 -26.15 -6.35
CA LEU A 60 -19.88 -27.51 -5.90
C LEU A 60 -21.11 -28.25 -5.38
N ASN A 61 -21.85 -27.62 -4.45
CA ASN A 61 -23.09 -28.16 -3.91
C ASN A 61 -23.88 -27.08 -3.15
N ASN A 62 -25.13 -27.39 -2.80
CA ASN A 62 -26.01 -26.46 -2.09
C ASN A 62 -25.44 -25.96 -0.76
N ARG A 63 -24.64 -26.77 -0.06
CA ARG A 63 -24.03 -26.37 1.22
C ARG A 63 -23.00 -25.26 1.01
N PHE A 64 -22.09 -25.42 0.06
CA PHE A 64 -21.10 -24.37 -0.25
C PHE A 64 -21.75 -23.12 -0.82
N ASN A 65 -22.77 -23.27 -1.67
CA ASN A 65 -23.52 -22.14 -2.19
C ASN A 65 -24.17 -21.35 -1.05
N TYR A 66 -24.79 -22.06 -0.10
CA TYR A 66 -25.37 -21.44 1.09
C TYR A 66 -24.30 -20.74 1.94
N LEU A 67 -23.16 -21.41 2.17
CA LEU A 67 -22.04 -20.86 2.94
C LEU A 67 -21.52 -19.56 2.36
N ILE A 68 -21.41 -19.46 1.04
CA ILE A 68 -20.88 -18.28 0.34
C ILE A 68 -21.94 -17.18 0.26
N ILE A 69 -23.17 -17.50 -0.12
CA ILE A 69 -24.25 -16.50 -0.31
C ILE A 69 -24.70 -15.93 1.05
N HIS A 70 -24.88 -16.77 2.06
CA HIS A 70 -25.38 -16.36 3.38
C HIS A 70 -24.26 -16.08 4.39
N SER A 71 -23.00 -16.09 3.96
CA SER A 71 -21.88 -15.71 4.82
C SER A 71 -22.01 -14.26 5.32
N CYS A 72 -21.56 -14.01 6.55
CA CYS A 72 -21.32 -12.65 7.03
C CYS A 72 -19.88 -12.17 6.73
N LEU A 73 -19.10 -12.96 5.99
CA LEU A 73 -17.70 -12.68 5.73
C LEU A 73 -17.54 -11.39 4.93
N PRO A 74 -16.59 -10.51 5.31
CA PRO A 74 -16.28 -9.31 4.55
C PRO A 74 -15.77 -9.65 3.14
N LEU A 75 -16.34 -9.02 2.12
CA LEU A 75 -15.89 -9.22 0.74
C LEU A 75 -14.97 -8.10 0.26
N LYS A 76 -13.86 -8.52 -0.32
CA LYS A 76 -12.95 -7.68 -1.10
C LYS A 76 -13.04 -8.15 -2.55
N LEU A 77 -13.46 -7.27 -3.44
CA LEU A 77 -13.61 -7.59 -4.87
C LEU A 77 -12.57 -6.83 -5.68
N ASN A 78 -11.88 -7.56 -6.55
CA ASN A 78 -10.90 -7.02 -7.47
C ASN A 78 -11.32 -7.30 -8.92
N PHE A 79 -11.50 -6.23 -9.69
CA PHE A 79 -11.95 -6.25 -11.09
C PHE A 79 -10.84 -5.90 -12.08
N SER A 80 -9.57 -5.91 -11.65
CA SER A 80 -8.44 -5.35 -12.41
C SER A 80 -8.13 -6.04 -13.75
N TYR A 81 -8.45 -7.33 -13.89
CA TYR A 81 -8.01 -8.15 -15.02
C TYR A 81 -9.18 -8.85 -15.73
N LEU A 82 -10.38 -8.27 -15.68
CA LEU A 82 -11.57 -8.91 -16.24
C LEU A 82 -11.90 -8.44 -17.65
N SER A 83 -12.40 -9.36 -18.45
CA SER A 83 -13.16 -9.00 -19.66
C SER A 83 -14.48 -8.34 -19.27
N LYS A 84 -15.05 -7.56 -20.19
CA LYS A 84 -16.36 -6.91 -19.98
C LYS A 84 -17.46 -7.92 -19.62
N THR A 85 -17.55 -9.04 -20.34
CA THR A 85 -18.58 -10.07 -20.09
C THR A 85 -18.42 -10.70 -18.71
N THR A 86 -17.19 -11.00 -18.30
CA THR A 86 -16.90 -11.54 -16.96
C THR A 86 -17.23 -10.52 -15.88
N PHE A 87 -16.90 -9.25 -16.12
CA PHE A 87 -17.23 -8.16 -15.20
C PHE A 87 -18.75 -8.03 -14.98
N GLU A 88 -19.53 -7.97 -16.06
CA GLU A 88 -20.99 -7.88 -15.99
C GLU A 88 -21.60 -9.06 -15.23
N TYR A 89 -21.15 -10.28 -15.55
CA TYR A 89 -21.57 -11.48 -14.84
C TYR A 89 -21.26 -11.38 -13.34
N ARG A 90 -20.05 -10.95 -12.96
CA ARG A 90 -19.65 -10.83 -11.54
C ARG A 90 -20.41 -9.72 -10.83
N CYS A 91 -20.71 -8.61 -11.49
CA CYS A 91 -21.52 -7.57 -10.89
C CYS A 91 -22.89 -8.13 -10.50
N ASN A 92 -23.55 -8.84 -11.42
CA ASN A 92 -24.90 -9.36 -11.21
C ASN A 92 -24.96 -10.56 -10.24
N THR A 93 -23.93 -11.41 -10.23
CA THR A 93 -23.95 -12.66 -9.44
C THR A 93 -23.26 -12.54 -8.08
N ILE A 94 -22.28 -11.64 -7.94
CA ILE A 94 -21.46 -11.52 -6.73
C ILE A 94 -21.66 -10.15 -6.09
N LEU A 95 -21.41 -9.06 -6.82
CA LEU A 95 -21.40 -7.70 -6.22
C LEU A 95 -22.78 -7.29 -5.72
N ILE A 96 -23.80 -7.32 -6.58
CA ILE A 96 -25.13 -6.80 -6.25
C ILE A 96 -25.79 -7.59 -5.12
N PRO A 97 -25.79 -8.94 -5.11
CA PRO A 97 -26.39 -9.70 -4.01
C PRO A 97 -25.67 -9.49 -2.67
N ASN A 98 -24.39 -9.15 -2.69
CA ASN A 98 -23.54 -9.04 -1.50
C ASN A 98 -23.14 -7.60 -1.15
N ILE A 99 -23.79 -6.59 -1.73
CA ILE A 99 -23.45 -5.17 -1.61
C ILE A 99 -23.26 -4.69 -0.15
N HIS A 100 -24.08 -5.22 0.75
CA HIS A 100 -24.11 -4.89 2.17
C HIS A 100 -22.88 -5.39 2.95
N ARG A 101 -22.13 -6.37 2.43
CA ARG A 101 -20.95 -6.96 3.09
C ARG A 101 -19.63 -6.69 2.36
N ILE A 102 -19.66 -5.95 1.25
CA ILE A 102 -18.45 -5.52 0.55
C ILE A 102 -17.72 -4.48 1.39
N ILE A 103 -16.46 -4.77 1.71
CA ILE A 103 -15.54 -3.87 2.41
C ILE A 103 -14.52 -3.24 1.47
N SER A 104 -14.22 -3.85 0.33
CA SER A 104 -13.26 -3.27 -0.62
C SER A 104 -13.64 -3.52 -2.07
N LEU A 105 -13.47 -2.48 -2.89
CA LEU A 105 -13.60 -2.55 -4.34
C LEU A 105 -12.31 -2.04 -4.98
N GLN A 106 -11.78 -2.81 -5.93
CA GLN A 106 -10.63 -2.43 -6.73
C GLN A 106 -10.93 -2.54 -8.22
N PHE A 107 -10.59 -1.50 -8.96
CA PHE A 107 -10.64 -1.43 -10.41
C PHE A 107 -9.27 -1.01 -10.95
N SER A 108 -8.86 -1.55 -12.09
CA SER A 108 -7.61 -1.13 -12.76
C SER A 108 -7.74 -0.82 -14.24
N ASN A 109 -8.96 -0.86 -14.77
CA ASN A 109 -9.26 -0.61 -16.16
C ASN A 109 -10.28 0.52 -16.26
N HIS A 110 -9.90 1.62 -16.90
CA HIS A 110 -10.77 2.79 -17.08
C HIS A 110 -12.11 2.45 -17.72
N LEU A 111 -12.15 1.52 -18.70
CA LEU A 111 -13.39 1.14 -19.36
C LEU A 111 -14.36 0.45 -18.40
N LEU A 112 -13.84 -0.35 -17.45
CA LEU A 112 -14.66 -0.99 -16.44
C LEU A 112 -15.11 0.00 -15.36
N ILE A 113 -14.27 0.97 -15.01
CA ILE A 113 -14.65 2.07 -14.11
C ILE A 113 -15.81 2.85 -14.73
N ASP A 114 -15.64 3.31 -15.97
CA ASP A 114 -16.66 4.08 -16.69
C ASP A 114 -17.96 3.28 -16.81
N TYR A 115 -17.87 2.00 -17.19
CA TYR A 115 -19.03 1.11 -17.28
C TYR A 115 -19.70 0.89 -15.92
N PHE A 116 -18.93 0.71 -14.86
CA PHE A 116 -19.46 0.51 -13.51
C PHE A 116 -20.22 1.74 -13.04
N PHE A 117 -19.63 2.93 -13.12
CA PHE A 117 -20.25 4.16 -12.62
C PHE A 117 -21.36 4.71 -13.53
N THR A 118 -21.47 4.22 -14.77
CA THR A 118 -22.65 4.48 -15.63
C THR A 118 -23.80 3.50 -15.39
N SER A 119 -23.49 2.26 -14.98
CA SER A 119 -24.50 1.20 -14.76
C SER A 119 -24.94 1.06 -13.29
N TYR A 120 -24.09 1.45 -12.36
CA TYR A 120 -24.27 1.27 -10.93
C TYR A 120 -23.91 2.57 -10.18
N THR A 121 -24.64 2.87 -9.13
CA THR A 121 -24.37 4.02 -8.26
C THR A 121 -23.71 3.55 -6.97
N LEU A 122 -22.55 4.10 -6.63
CA LEU A 122 -22.01 3.95 -5.27
C LEU A 122 -22.80 4.86 -4.33
N ASP A 123 -23.79 4.29 -3.64
CA ASP A 123 -24.64 4.99 -2.69
C ASP A 123 -24.57 4.35 -1.30
N SER A 124 -25.44 4.82 -0.40
CA SER A 124 -25.53 4.33 0.99
C SER A 124 -25.86 2.83 1.14
N SER A 125 -26.22 2.12 0.07
CA SER A 125 -26.39 0.65 0.11
C SER A 125 -25.08 -0.09 0.38
N PHE A 126 -23.94 0.51 0.02
CA PHE A 126 -22.59 0.05 0.35
C PHE A 126 -22.23 0.36 1.82
N LYS A 127 -23.03 -0.14 2.75
CA LYS A 127 -22.97 0.19 4.18
C LYS A 127 -21.63 -0.11 4.86
N ARG A 128 -20.88 -1.06 4.33
CA ARG A 128 -19.59 -1.52 4.88
C ARG A 128 -18.40 -1.19 3.98
N LEU A 129 -18.61 -0.47 2.87
CA LEU A 129 -17.53 -0.19 1.94
C LEU A 129 -16.51 0.74 2.61
N GLU A 130 -15.32 0.21 2.73
CA GLU A 130 -14.26 0.68 3.61
C GLU A 130 -13.07 1.20 2.79
N ALA A 131 -12.76 0.52 1.69
CA ALA A 131 -11.67 0.87 0.79
C ALA A 131 -12.10 0.86 -0.69
N LEU A 132 -11.85 1.97 -1.39
CA LEU A 132 -12.02 2.08 -2.84
C LEU A 132 -10.68 2.35 -3.53
N ILE A 133 -10.34 1.51 -4.50
CA ILE A 133 -9.11 1.60 -5.28
C ILE A 133 -9.47 1.73 -6.76
N LEU A 134 -9.21 2.90 -7.32
CA LEU A 134 -9.44 3.22 -8.73
C LEU A 134 -8.10 3.44 -9.40
N LEU A 135 -7.58 2.42 -10.08
CA LEU A 135 -6.36 2.55 -10.87
C LEU A 135 -6.71 2.85 -12.32
N ASN A 136 -5.91 3.74 -12.91
CA ASN A 136 -5.99 4.16 -14.30
C ASN A 136 -7.30 4.87 -14.66
N THR A 137 -7.85 5.71 -13.78
CA THR A 137 -9.09 6.46 -14.02
C THR A 137 -8.86 7.60 -15.02
N LYS A 138 -9.88 7.95 -15.81
CA LYS A 138 -9.87 9.17 -16.64
C LYS A 138 -10.23 10.41 -15.82
N SER A 139 -9.70 11.57 -16.18
CA SER A 139 -9.94 12.81 -15.42
C SER A 139 -11.42 13.19 -15.37
N ASP A 140 -12.13 12.99 -16.48
CA ASP A 140 -13.48 13.52 -16.69
C ASP A 140 -14.53 12.86 -15.77
N ASN A 141 -14.31 11.58 -15.44
CA ASN A 141 -15.20 10.81 -14.56
C ASN A 141 -14.84 10.97 -13.08
N LEU A 142 -13.66 11.50 -12.75
CA LEU A 142 -13.20 11.52 -11.38
C LEU A 142 -14.07 12.41 -10.49
N ILE A 143 -14.49 13.58 -10.99
CA ILE A 143 -15.33 14.52 -10.23
C ILE A 143 -16.72 13.91 -9.96
N SER A 144 -17.33 13.26 -10.94
CA SER A 144 -18.64 12.61 -10.76
C SER A 144 -18.55 11.46 -9.76
N ILE A 145 -17.51 10.64 -9.86
CA ILE A 145 -17.23 9.56 -8.91
C ILE A 145 -17.07 10.13 -7.49
N LEU A 146 -16.20 11.12 -7.29
CA LEU A 146 -15.92 11.69 -5.97
C LEU A 146 -17.18 12.27 -5.29
N LYS A 147 -18.10 12.86 -6.06
CA LYS A 147 -19.40 13.34 -5.52
C LYS A 147 -20.23 12.21 -4.91
N THR A 148 -20.21 11.01 -5.51
CA THR A 148 -20.94 9.85 -4.98
C THR A 148 -20.32 9.28 -3.70
N LEU A 149 -19.00 9.40 -3.54
CA LEU A 149 -18.29 8.85 -2.39
C LEU A 149 -18.67 9.51 -1.06
N ASN A 150 -19.16 10.74 -1.09
CA ASN A 150 -19.64 11.42 0.12
C ASN A 150 -20.86 10.74 0.77
N LEU A 151 -21.55 9.88 0.03
CA LEU A 151 -22.70 9.10 0.51
C LEU A 151 -22.27 7.83 1.27
N LEU A 152 -20.99 7.48 1.25
CA LEU A 152 -20.48 6.23 1.80
C LEU A 152 -20.10 6.40 3.27
N PRO A 153 -20.80 5.75 4.22
CA PRO A 153 -20.64 6.01 5.64
C PRO A 153 -19.33 5.47 6.23
N CYS A 154 -18.68 4.53 5.56
CA CYS A 154 -17.52 3.79 6.10
C CYS A 154 -16.25 3.92 5.26
N LEU A 155 -16.22 4.77 4.22
CA LEU A 155 -15.08 4.87 3.30
C LEU A 155 -13.85 5.51 3.98
N TYR A 156 -13.04 4.68 4.63
CA TYR A 156 -11.83 5.14 5.33
C TYR A 156 -10.61 5.24 4.42
N SER A 157 -10.59 4.55 3.27
CA SER A 157 -9.45 4.47 2.37
C SER A 157 -9.83 4.73 0.93
N LEU A 158 -9.13 5.67 0.31
CA LEU A 158 -9.27 6.00 -1.10
C LEU A 158 -7.90 5.97 -1.78
N THR A 159 -7.80 5.22 -2.88
CA THR A 159 -6.64 5.23 -3.77
C THR A 159 -7.10 5.55 -5.18
N ILE A 160 -6.54 6.60 -5.78
CA ILE A 160 -6.82 6.99 -7.15
C ILE A 160 -5.51 7.12 -7.91
N THR A 161 -5.42 6.47 -9.06
CA THR A 161 -4.39 6.76 -10.06
C THR A 161 -5.07 7.18 -11.37
N SER A 162 -4.56 8.24 -11.99
CA SER A 162 -5.07 8.71 -13.29
C SER A 162 -4.12 8.30 -14.39
N ILE A 163 -4.66 7.93 -15.55
CA ILE A 163 -3.88 7.78 -16.80
C ILE A 163 -3.63 9.11 -17.50
N GLU A 164 -4.47 10.11 -17.21
CA GLU A 164 -4.45 11.40 -17.88
C GLU A 164 -4.04 12.50 -16.92
N LYS A 165 -3.53 13.59 -17.49
CA LYS A 165 -3.26 14.81 -16.75
C LYS A 165 -4.58 15.44 -16.29
N ILE A 166 -4.60 15.92 -15.06
CA ILE A 166 -5.78 16.54 -14.44
C ILE A 166 -5.78 18.05 -14.68
N GLN A 167 -6.88 18.56 -15.26
CA GLN A 167 -7.05 19.99 -15.56
C GLN A 167 -7.51 20.80 -14.34
N SER A 168 -8.41 20.23 -13.53
CA SER A 168 -9.02 20.89 -12.37
C SER A 168 -8.68 20.18 -11.05
N PRO A 169 -7.41 20.22 -10.59
CA PRO A 169 -7.01 19.58 -9.34
C PRO A 169 -7.77 20.13 -8.12
N ASN A 170 -8.08 21.44 -8.09
CA ASN A 170 -8.76 22.09 -6.98
C ASN A 170 -10.11 21.42 -6.66
N ASP A 171 -10.89 21.09 -7.69
CA ASP A 171 -12.20 20.45 -7.51
C ASP A 171 -12.04 19.06 -6.89
N ILE A 172 -11.07 18.28 -7.36
CA ILE A 172 -10.77 16.94 -6.83
C ILE A 172 -10.36 17.01 -5.35
N PHE A 173 -9.43 17.90 -5.02
CA PHE A 173 -8.97 18.06 -3.63
C PHE A 173 -10.08 18.56 -2.70
N SER A 174 -10.90 19.50 -3.16
CA SER A 174 -12.03 20.01 -2.39
C SER A 174 -13.04 18.91 -2.04
N LEU A 175 -13.32 18.02 -3.00
CA LEU A 175 -14.21 16.88 -2.78
C LEU A 175 -13.59 15.85 -1.84
N ILE A 176 -12.30 15.57 -1.97
CA ILE A 176 -11.59 14.60 -1.11
C ILE A 176 -11.53 15.07 0.35
N ILE A 177 -11.21 16.35 0.58
CA ILE A 177 -11.11 16.93 1.94
C ILE A 177 -12.43 16.78 2.70
N ARG A 178 -13.56 16.89 1.99
CA ARG A 178 -14.92 16.80 2.55
C ARG A 178 -15.39 15.38 2.87
N LEU A 179 -14.62 14.34 2.51
CA LEU A 179 -15.03 12.97 2.80
C LEU A 179 -14.97 12.70 4.32
N PRO A 180 -16.11 12.44 4.98
CA PRO A 180 -16.28 12.64 6.43
C PRO A 180 -15.55 11.61 7.30
N VAL A 181 -15.16 10.48 6.73
CA VAL A 181 -14.52 9.36 7.46
C VAL A 181 -13.18 8.93 6.84
N LEU A 182 -12.70 9.65 5.82
CA LEU A 182 -11.51 9.26 5.06
C LEU A 182 -10.22 9.45 5.88
N LYS A 183 -9.57 8.35 6.25
CA LYS A 183 -8.31 8.38 7.03
C LYS A 183 -7.07 8.16 6.18
N TYR A 184 -7.20 7.42 5.07
CA TYR A 184 -6.11 7.10 4.16
C TYR A 184 -6.45 7.59 2.75
N CYS A 185 -5.58 8.40 2.17
CA CYS A 185 -5.73 8.91 0.82
C CYS A 185 -4.43 8.74 0.04
N LYS A 186 -4.50 8.08 -1.12
CA LYS A 186 -3.41 7.98 -2.08
C LYS A 186 -3.85 8.50 -3.43
N LEU A 187 -3.10 9.45 -3.97
CA LEU A 187 -3.36 10.11 -5.24
C LEU A 187 -2.11 10.01 -6.10
N SER A 188 -2.27 9.63 -7.36
CA SER A 188 -1.17 9.50 -8.31
C SER A 188 -1.64 9.92 -9.70
N PHE A 189 -1.32 11.15 -10.08
CA PHE A 189 -1.69 11.69 -11.38
C PHE A 189 -0.77 12.83 -11.79
N GLU A 190 -0.75 13.17 -13.06
CA GLU A 190 -0.04 14.35 -13.54
C GLU A 190 -0.98 15.57 -13.57
N LEU A 191 -0.44 16.78 -13.48
CA LEU A 191 -1.20 18.03 -13.55
C LEU A 191 -0.92 18.72 -14.89
N TRP A 192 -1.96 19.30 -15.52
CA TRP A 192 -1.76 20.17 -16.68
C TRP A 192 -1.04 21.47 -16.29
N ASN A 193 -1.47 22.06 -15.18
CA ASN A 193 -0.91 23.29 -14.63
C ASN A 193 -0.39 23.06 -13.22
N GLN A 194 0.77 23.62 -12.92
CA GLN A 194 1.38 23.60 -11.60
C GLN A 194 0.84 24.74 -10.73
N TYR A 195 -0.46 25.06 -10.79
CA TYR A 195 -1.08 26.06 -9.91
C TYR A 195 -2.35 25.48 -9.31
N ILE A 196 -2.24 25.06 -8.06
CA ILE A 196 -3.36 24.69 -7.20
C ILE A 196 -3.59 25.87 -6.26
N ASN A 197 -4.82 26.33 -6.19
CA ASN A 197 -5.24 27.34 -5.23
C ASN A 197 -6.54 26.83 -4.60
N LEU A 198 -6.43 26.31 -3.39
CA LEU A 198 -7.56 25.80 -2.65
C LEU A 198 -8.21 26.95 -1.91
N SER A 199 -9.17 27.61 -2.58
CA SER A 199 -10.09 28.52 -1.91
C SER A 199 -11.15 27.71 -1.14
N LEU A 200 -10.73 26.98 -0.12
CA LEU A 200 -11.63 26.26 0.77
C LEU A 200 -11.99 27.15 1.95
N ASN A 201 -13.23 27.03 2.45
CA ASN A 201 -13.63 27.72 3.66
C ASN A 201 -12.78 27.20 4.83
N ASN A 202 -12.19 28.11 5.60
CA ASN A 202 -11.22 27.81 6.68
C ASN A 202 -11.71 26.86 7.80
N ASN A 203 -12.98 26.46 7.79
CA ASN A 203 -13.59 25.64 8.85
C ASN A 203 -13.80 24.17 8.46
N GLU A 204 -13.47 23.77 7.22
CA GLU A 204 -13.57 22.37 6.79
C GLU A 204 -12.24 21.64 7.00
N TYR A 205 -12.16 20.83 8.06
CA TYR A 205 -11.01 19.97 8.33
C TYR A 205 -11.29 18.53 7.92
N SER A 206 -10.31 17.95 7.23
CA SER A 206 -10.34 16.57 6.81
C SER A 206 -9.90 15.62 7.94
N PRO A 207 -10.52 14.43 8.06
CA PRO A 207 -10.09 13.38 8.99
C PRO A 207 -8.85 12.60 8.52
N ILE A 208 -8.27 12.95 7.37
CA ILE A 208 -7.12 12.25 6.77
C ILE A 208 -5.94 12.22 7.76
N LYS A 209 -5.39 11.03 7.96
CA LYS A 209 -4.19 10.77 8.79
C LYS A 209 -3.00 10.27 7.97
N TYR A 210 -3.27 9.66 6.82
CA TYR A 210 -2.27 9.11 5.92
C TYR A 210 -2.50 9.65 4.51
N LEU A 211 -1.53 10.39 4.00
CA LEU A 211 -1.61 11.04 2.71
C LEU A 211 -0.40 10.68 1.86
N ILE A 212 -0.66 10.18 0.65
CA ILE A 212 0.35 9.88 -0.37
C ILE A 212 -0.04 10.62 -1.64
N ILE A 213 0.80 11.54 -2.09
CA ILE A 213 0.60 12.31 -3.31
C ILE A 213 1.79 12.04 -4.23
N ASP A 214 1.57 11.17 -5.22
CA ASP A 214 2.59 10.81 -6.21
C ASP A 214 2.55 11.72 -7.44
N THR A 215 2.50 13.02 -7.18
CA THR A 215 2.33 14.08 -8.17
C THR A 215 3.31 15.18 -7.80
N LYS A 216 3.84 15.93 -8.78
CA LYS A 216 4.80 17.01 -8.52
C LYS A 216 4.08 18.25 -8.00
N TYR A 217 4.49 18.75 -6.83
CA TYR A 217 3.99 19.97 -6.19
C TYR A 217 5.09 20.98 -5.98
N ASN A 218 4.73 22.25 -5.95
CA ASN A 218 5.50 23.25 -5.21
C ASN A 218 5.05 23.25 -3.74
N LEU A 219 5.84 23.88 -2.86
CA LEU A 219 5.49 23.91 -1.45
C LEU A 219 4.24 24.71 -1.13
N ASP A 220 4.02 25.83 -1.81
CA ASP A 220 2.88 26.70 -1.54
C ASP A 220 1.57 25.92 -1.64
N GLN A 221 1.46 25.07 -2.67
CA GLN A 221 0.30 24.23 -2.91
C GLN A 221 0.15 23.12 -1.88
N LEU A 222 1.28 22.53 -1.48
CA LEU A 222 1.28 21.52 -0.44
C LEU A 222 0.82 22.15 0.88
N ASN A 223 1.29 23.36 1.20
CA ASN A 223 0.87 24.12 2.37
C ASN A 223 -0.62 24.41 2.36
N ASP A 224 -1.16 24.94 1.25
CA ASP A 224 -2.60 25.21 1.09
C ASP A 224 -3.42 23.94 1.34
N PHE A 225 -2.96 22.79 0.86
CA PHE A 225 -3.64 21.51 1.09
C PHE A 225 -3.53 21.03 2.54
N LEU A 226 -2.34 21.15 3.15
CA LEU A 226 -2.07 20.66 4.50
C LEU A 226 -2.78 21.44 5.61
N ILE A 227 -3.11 22.72 5.39
CA ILE A 227 -3.92 23.53 6.34
C ILE A 227 -5.27 22.86 6.63
N HIS A 228 -5.84 22.16 5.65
CA HIS A 228 -7.12 21.46 5.80
C HIS A 228 -6.98 20.06 6.41
N ILE A 229 -5.76 19.61 6.74
CA ILE A 229 -5.50 18.26 7.27
C ILE A 229 -4.66 18.34 8.55
N PRO A 230 -5.19 18.93 9.64
CA PRO A 230 -4.42 19.21 10.85
C PRO A 230 -3.96 17.93 11.57
N ASN A 231 -4.67 16.81 11.40
CA ASN A 231 -4.41 15.53 12.08
C ASN A 231 -3.53 14.56 11.26
N LEU A 232 -2.74 15.08 10.32
CA LEU A 232 -1.89 14.26 9.47
C LEU A 232 -0.73 13.62 10.25
N ASN A 233 -0.63 12.28 10.20
CA ASN A 233 0.44 11.52 10.85
C ASN A 233 1.51 11.05 9.86
N TYR A 234 1.12 10.87 8.59
CA TYR A 234 1.97 10.36 7.52
C TYR A 234 1.77 11.16 6.24
N LEU A 235 2.87 11.72 5.73
CA LEU A 235 2.91 12.40 4.44
C LEU A 235 3.95 11.75 3.53
N SER A 236 3.56 11.48 2.29
CA SER A 236 4.47 11.11 1.22
C SER A 236 4.19 11.97 -0.01
N CYS A 237 5.17 12.72 -0.51
CA CYS A 237 4.98 13.57 -1.69
C CYS A 237 6.23 13.76 -2.55
N LYS A 238 6.03 14.18 -3.80
CA LYS A 238 7.07 14.64 -4.73
C LYS A 238 7.07 16.17 -4.80
N ILE A 239 8.21 16.81 -4.56
CA ILE A 239 8.37 18.27 -4.55
C ILE A 239 9.41 18.63 -5.62
N SER A 240 9.08 19.59 -6.50
CA SER A 240 9.91 19.90 -7.69
C SER A 240 10.65 21.24 -7.66
N THR A 241 10.30 22.18 -6.79
CA THR A 241 10.98 23.47 -6.58
C THR A 241 10.33 24.22 -5.41
N LEU A 242 11.14 24.96 -4.65
CA LEU A 242 10.68 25.91 -3.64
C LEU A 242 10.78 27.31 -4.24
N ASN A 243 9.66 27.93 -4.61
CA ASN A 243 9.72 29.34 -4.97
C ASN A 243 10.12 30.15 -3.72
N SER A 244 11.30 30.78 -3.75
CA SER A 244 11.96 31.49 -2.64
C SER A 244 11.23 32.73 -2.09
N LYS A 245 9.99 32.98 -2.49
CA LYS A 245 9.20 34.08 -1.96
C LYS A 245 8.66 33.67 -0.60
N GLN A 246 9.31 34.17 0.47
CA GLN A 246 8.87 34.19 1.88
C GLN A 246 7.52 33.51 2.10
N ILE A 247 7.54 32.19 2.19
CA ILE A 247 6.32 31.41 2.34
C ILE A 247 5.94 31.54 3.81
N ASN A 248 4.83 32.23 4.08
CA ASN A 248 4.20 32.19 5.39
C ASN A 248 3.55 30.82 5.56
N ILE A 249 4.36 29.80 5.84
CA ILE A 249 3.92 28.45 6.10
C ILE A 249 3.27 28.46 7.49
N SER A 250 1.95 28.34 7.50
CA SER A 250 1.12 28.33 8.71
C SER A 250 0.87 26.91 9.21
N ILE A 251 1.83 25.98 9.06
CA ILE A 251 1.52 24.56 9.21
C ILE A 251 1.34 24.18 10.68
N ILE A 252 0.07 23.92 10.99
CA ILE A 252 -0.52 23.55 12.29
C ILE A 252 -0.44 22.01 12.52
N SER A 253 0.21 21.24 11.64
CA SER A 253 0.24 19.77 11.77
C SER A 253 1.24 19.29 12.84
N ASN A 254 0.87 19.55 14.10
CA ASN A 254 1.54 19.10 15.31
C ASN A 254 1.37 17.59 15.56
N ASN A 255 1.18 16.78 14.51
CA ASN A 255 1.02 15.33 14.62
C ASN A 255 1.84 14.55 13.58
N LEU A 256 2.60 15.21 12.72
CA LEU A 256 3.30 14.54 11.64
C LEU A 256 4.47 13.70 12.19
N ILE A 257 4.30 12.38 12.18
CA ILE A 257 5.27 11.42 12.73
C ILE A 257 6.23 10.92 11.65
N LYS A 258 5.73 10.74 10.42
CA LYS A 258 6.50 10.16 9.32
C LYS A 258 6.35 10.96 8.04
N LEU A 259 7.49 11.30 7.46
CA LEU A 259 7.58 12.08 6.23
C LEU A 259 8.42 11.33 5.20
N CYS A 260 7.90 11.26 3.97
CA CYS A 260 8.58 10.65 2.82
C CYS A 260 8.59 11.63 1.65
N LEU A 261 9.75 12.17 1.33
CA LEU A 261 9.90 13.18 0.30
C LEU A 261 10.70 12.63 -0.88
N LYS A 262 10.23 12.94 -2.08
CA LYS A 262 11.06 12.88 -3.28
C LYS A 262 11.25 14.30 -3.80
N LEU A 263 12.45 14.83 -3.58
CA LEU A 263 12.85 16.17 -3.96
C LEU A 263 13.54 16.11 -5.32
N GLU A 264 12.93 16.75 -6.29
CA GLU A 264 13.51 17.01 -7.61
C GLU A 264 13.89 18.48 -7.64
N ASP A 265 15.14 18.80 -7.97
CA ASP A 265 15.61 20.17 -8.19
C ASP A 265 15.38 21.14 -7.01
N THR A 266 15.44 20.60 -5.79
CA THR A 266 15.35 21.36 -4.53
C THR A 266 16.71 21.36 -3.84
N SER A 267 17.24 22.55 -3.53
CA SER A 267 18.49 22.71 -2.80
C SER A 267 18.36 22.26 -1.34
N PHE A 268 19.49 22.03 -0.67
CA PHE A 268 19.48 21.71 0.75
C PHE A 268 18.92 22.86 1.59
N ASP A 269 19.27 24.11 1.29
CA ASP A 269 18.79 25.31 2.02
C ASP A 269 17.25 25.39 2.00
N GLU A 270 16.67 25.14 0.83
CA GLU A 270 15.23 25.05 0.61
C GLU A 270 14.62 23.91 1.44
N PHE A 271 15.19 22.72 1.40
CA PHE A 271 14.73 21.60 2.22
C PHE A 271 14.85 21.89 3.72
N GLU A 272 15.95 22.48 4.18
CA GLU A 272 16.18 22.83 5.58
C GLU A 272 15.14 23.83 6.08
N TYR A 273 14.83 24.84 5.26
CA TYR A 273 13.75 25.77 5.53
C TYR A 273 12.40 25.04 5.63
N PHE A 274 12.08 24.16 4.69
CA PHE A 274 10.84 23.38 4.68
C PHE A 274 10.69 22.43 5.87
N ILE A 275 11.74 21.71 6.22
CA ILE A 275 11.65 20.67 7.25
C ILE A 275 11.54 21.28 8.64
N SER A 276 12.01 22.52 8.83
CA SER A 276 11.92 23.25 10.10
C SER A 276 10.49 23.37 10.63
N TYR A 277 9.48 23.31 9.75
CA TYR A 277 8.05 23.37 10.12
C TYR A 277 7.50 22.07 10.73
N PHE A 278 8.16 20.93 10.52
CA PHE A 278 7.68 19.61 10.96
C PHE A 278 8.66 18.88 11.88
N SER A 279 9.92 19.32 11.87
CA SER A 279 11.10 18.62 12.37
C SER A 279 10.97 18.06 13.78
N HIS A 280 10.39 18.82 14.71
CA HIS A 280 10.39 18.52 16.14
C HIS A 280 9.69 17.20 16.52
N GLN A 281 8.69 16.76 15.75
CA GLN A 281 7.92 15.55 16.08
C GLN A 281 8.22 14.36 15.16
N LEU A 282 8.98 14.59 14.09
CA LEU A 282 9.28 13.56 13.11
C LEU A 282 10.09 12.44 13.76
N LYS A 283 9.56 11.23 13.69
CA LYS A 283 10.23 10.00 14.11
C LYS A 283 10.88 9.27 12.94
N ILE A 284 10.33 9.44 11.75
CA ILE A 284 10.78 8.77 10.53
C ILE A 284 10.84 9.78 9.38
N LEU A 285 12.05 9.97 8.85
CA LEU A 285 12.28 10.76 7.63
C LEU A 285 12.80 9.81 6.54
N ARG A 286 12.13 9.82 5.40
CA ARG A 286 12.60 9.18 4.17
C ARG A 286 12.79 10.23 3.11
N LEU A 287 13.95 10.25 2.50
CA LEU A 287 14.31 11.31 1.56
C LEU A 287 14.97 10.74 0.33
N TYR A 288 14.44 11.14 -0.83
CA TYR A 288 15.01 10.88 -2.15
C TYR A 288 15.35 12.22 -2.77
N THR A 289 16.62 12.51 -3.03
CA THR A 289 17.08 13.78 -3.61
C THR A 289 17.99 13.53 -4.81
N GLN A 290 18.22 14.58 -5.60
CA GLN A 290 19.12 14.53 -6.74
C GLN A 290 19.88 15.84 -6.94
N ARG A 291 21.03 15.76 -7.63
CA ARG A 291 21.85 16.87 -8.17
C ARG A 291 22.61 17.72 -7.13
N ASP A 292 21.95 18.22 -6.09
CA ASP A 292 22.59 19.13 -5.14
C ASP A 292 23.56 18.38 -4.19
N ILE A 293 24.84 18.71 -4.30
CA ILE A 293 25.92 18.07 -3.55
C ILE A 293 25.87 18.39 -2.04
N GLU A 294 25.21 19.48 -1.64
CA GLU A 294 25.09 19.85 -0.22
C GLU A 294 24.31 18.80 0.59
N TYR A 295 23.50 17.96 -0.07
CA TYR A 295 22.88 16.79 0.56
C TYR A 295 23.87 15.72 1.04
N LEU A 296 25.13 15.77 0.58
CA LEU A 296 26.21 14.90 1.04
C LEU A 296 27.06 15.56 2.14
N ASN A 297 26.65 16.72 2.66
CA ASN A 297 27.31 17.37 3.79
C ASN A 297 26.84 16.73 5.11
N ALA A 298 27.59 15.74 5.59
CA ALA A 298 27.26 15.00 6.82
C ALA A 298 27.20 15.91 8.06
N ASP A 299 28.10 16.90 8.17
CA ASP A 299 28.16 17.80 9.33
C ASP A 299 26.90 18.67 9.41
N ARG A 300 26.42 19.14 8.24
CA ARG A 300 25.18 19.93 8.14
C ARG A 300 23.96 19.11 8.51
N TRP A 301 23.87 17.87 8.03
CA TRP A 301 22.82 16.94 8.45
C TRP A 301 22.85 16.67 9.95
N GLU A 302 24.02 16.42 10.53
CA GLU A 302 24.19 16.19 11.97
C GLU A 302 23.68 17.38 12.76
N GLN A 303 24.08 18.61 12.39
CA GLN A 303 23.59 19.84 13.01
C GLN A 303 22.07 19.99 12.91
N LEU A 304 21.51 19.79 11.71
CA LEU A 304 20.08 19.88 11.47
C LEU A 304 19.30 18.88 12.35
N ILE A 305 19.76 17.63 12.43
CA ILE A 305 19.10 16.58 13.21
C ILE A 305 19.20 16.85 14.71
N LEU A 306 20.39 17.25 15.20
CA LEU A 306 20.59 17.57 16.61
C LEU A 306 19.76 18.78 17.06
N CYS A 307 19.69 19.81 16.21
CA CYS A 307 19.02 21.07 16.56
C CYS A 307 17.50 20.99 16.39
N GLN A 308 17.00 20.28 15.38
CA GLN A 308 15.59 20.38 14.98
C GLN A 308 14.83 19.05 15.02
N MET A 309 15.49 17.88 14.93
CA MET A 309 14.84 16.57 14.80
C MET A 309 15.22 15.62 15.94
N SER A 310 15.11 16.10 17.18
CA SER A 310 15.52 15.34 18.37
C SER A 310 14.80 14.00 18.56
N ASN A 311 13.59 13.86 18.02
CA ASN A 311 12.78 12.64 18.07
C ASN A 311 13.01 11.67 16.89
N LEU A 312 13.93 11.98 15.98
CA LEU A 312 14.18 11.17 14.78
C LEU A 312 14.85 9.85 15.15
N HIS A 313 14.13 8.74 14.94
CA HIS A 313 14.63 7.39 15.21
C HIS A 313 15.06 6.67 13.93
N ARG A 314 14.51 7.07 12.78
CA ARG A 314 14.80 6.45 11.50
C ARG A 314 15.01 7.50 10.42
N PHE A 315 16.17 7.42 9.79
CA PHE A 315 16.54 8.22 8.65
C PHE A 315 16.88 7.29 7.49
N ASP A 316 15.98 7.22 6.49
CA ASP A 316 16.25 6.53 5.22
C ASP A 316 16.58 7.61 4.18
N PHE A 317 17.72 7.50 3.51
CA PHE A 317 18.22 8.53 2.61
C PHE A 317 18.67 7.91 1.29
N HIS A 318 18.37 8.58 0.19
CA HIS A 318 18.78 8.21 -1.16
C HIS A 318 19.08 9.48 -1.93
N HIS A 319 20.29 9.60 -2.45
CA HIS A 319 20.75 10.77 -3.18
C HIS A 319 21.45 10.35 -4.47
N GLN A 320 21.08 10.98 -5.57
CA GLN A 320 21.65 10.73 -6.88
C GLN A 320 22.37 11.98 -7.40
N ILE A 321 23.66 11.85 -7.74
CA ILE A 321 24.44 12.92 -8.34
C ILE A 321 24.95 12.50 -9.72
N ILE A 322 24.94 13.45 -10.66
CA ILE A 322 25.61 13.30 -11.96
C ILE A 322 27.00 13.92 -11.80
N THR A 323 28.04 13.17 -12.14
CA THR A 323 29.41 13.65 -12.14
C THR A 323 29.97 13.61 -13.55
N ASP A 324 30.56 14.72 -13.98
CA ASP A 324 31.44 14.73 -15.14
C ASP A 324 32.74 13.97 -14.78
N GLU A 325 33.42 13.35 -15.75
CA GLU A 325 34.58 12.45 -15.54
C GLU A 325 35.83 13.12 -14.93
N ASN A 326 35.72 14.30 -14.33
CA ASN A 326 36.82 14.98 -13.67
C ASN A 326 37.17 14.25 -12.34
N ILE A 327 38.37 13.67 -12.30
CA ILE A 327 38.95 12.95 -11.15
C ILE A 327 38.87 13.75 -9.84
N LEU A 328 38.90 15.08 -9.92
CA LEU A 328 38.80 15.99 -8.77
C LEU A 328 37.43 15.90 -8.07
N ASP A 329 36.35 15.66 -8.82
CA ASP A 329 35.01 15.53 -8.26
C ASP A 329 34.82 14.19 -7.54
N TYR A 330 35.54 13.16 -7.99
CA TYR A 330 35.53 11.83 -7.36
C TYR A 330 36.18 11.85 -5.96
N HIS A 331 37.34 12.49 -5.82
CA HIS A 331 38.00 12.61 -4.52
C HIS A 331 37.19 13.45 -3.54
N ARG A 332 36.59 14.55 -4.01
CA ARG A 332 35.69 15.38 -3.19
C ARG A 332 34.49 14.58 -2.69
N TYR A 333 33.89 13.74 -3.54
CA TYR A 333 32.77 12.89 -3.19
C TYR A 333 33.10 11.88 -2.08
N HIS A 334 34.23 11.19 -2.18
CA HIS A 334 34.67 10.25 -1.13
C HIS A 334 34.90 10.93 0.21
N ILE A 335 35.51 12.11 0.21
CA ILE A 335 35.71 12.91 1.42
C ILE A 335 34.39 13.26 2.09
N LEU A 336 33.36 13.63 1.31
CA LEU A 336 32.03 13.95 1.85
C LEU A 336 31.34 12.71 2.44
N ILE A 337 31.40 11.57 1.75
CA ILE A 337 30.78 10.33 2.23
C ILE A 337 31.45 9.78 3.48
N ASP A 338 32.76 9.85 3.58
CA ASP A 338 33.48 9.30 4.73
C ASP A 338 33.06 9.96 6.04
N LYS A 339 32.55 11.20 6.01
CA LYS A 339 31.99 11.87 7.18
C LYS A 339 30.70 11.22 7.70
N PHE A 340 29.95 10.48 6.88
CA PHE A 340 28.80 9.69 7.34
C PHE A 340 29.19 8.44 8.17
N LYS A 341 30.48 8.25 8.45
CA LYS A 341 31.02 7.23 9.37
C LYS A 341 31.40 7.82 10.73
N SER A 342 31.08 9.08 11.02
CA SER A 342 31.31 9.67 12.34
C SER A 342 30.56 8.91 13.44
N SER A 343 30.99 9.10 14.69
CA SER A 343 30.37 8.46 15.86
C SER A 343 28.87 8.78 15.97
N PHE A 344 28.44 9.97 15.53
CA PHE A 344 27.04 10.38 15.47
C PHE A 344 26.17 9.38 14.68
N TRP A 345 26.60 9.00 13.48
CA TRP A 345 25.88 8.10 12.56
C TRP A 345 25.91 6.65 13.04
N ILE A 346 27.09 6.19 13.47
CA ILE A 346 27.31 4.82 13.97
C ILE A 346 26.47 4.56 15.22
N ASN A 347 26.47 5.49 16.19
CA ASN A 347 25.72 5.34 17.44
C ASN A 347 24.20 5.26 17.20
N ARG A 348 23.70 5.92 16.15
CA ARG A 348 22.29 5.85 15.73
C ARG A 348 21.97 4.64 14.86
N LYS A 349 22.98 3.82 14.49
CA LYS A 349 22.86 2.68 13.58
C LYS A 349 22.29 3.08 12.21
N TRP A 350 22.62 4.28 11.76
CA TRP A 350 22.29 4.76 10.42
C TRP A 350 23.51 4.55 9.53
N PHE A 351 23.43 3.55 8.66
CA PHE A 351 24.52 3.15 7.80
C PHE A 351 24.23 3.54 6.37
N PHE A 352 25.27 3.93 5.64
CA PHE A 352 25.15 4.36 4.26
C PHE A 352 26.19 3.68 3.39
N THR A 353 25.87 3.54 2.11
CA THR A 353 26.76 3.07 1.08
C THR A 353 26.54 3.85 -0.20
N HIS A 354 27.36 3.61 -1.19
CA HIS A 354 27.21 4.23 -2.50
C HIS A 354 27.50 3.24 -3.62
N GLN A 355 26.93 3.52 -4.80
CA GLN A 355 27.13 2.78 -6.02
C GLN A 355 27.46 3.74 -7.16
N HIS A 356 28.39 3.32 -8.01
CA HIS A 356 28.83 4.07 -9.18
C HIS A 356 28.33 3.39 -10.44
N TYR A 357 27.69 4.17 -11.31
CA TYR A 357 27.21 3.71 -12.61
C TYR A 357 27.85 4.57 -13.70
N LYS A 358 28.52 3.92 -14.64
CA LYS A 358 29.07 4.59 -15.82
C LYS A 358 28.14 4.37 -17.01
N SER A 359 27.56 5.44 -17.53
CA SER A 359 26.80 5.39 -18.79
C SER A 359 27.74 5.26 -19.99
N LYS A 360 27.23 4.73 -21.10
CA LYS A 360 27.94 4.69 -22.38
C LYS A 360 28.26 6.09 -22.94
N ASP A 361 27.47 7.09 -22.52
CA ASP A 361 27.57 8.48 -23.00
C ASP A 361 28.50 9.35 -22.14
N PHE A 362 29.51 8.76 -21.49
CA PHE A 362 30.47 9.43 -20.58
C PHE A 362 29.87 10.12 -19.35
N THR A 363 28.55 10.01 -19.12
CA THR A 363 27.91 10.46 -17.87
C THR A 363 28.08 9.40 -16.79
N SER A 364 28.65 9.78 -15.65
CA SER A 364 28.73 8.92 -14.48
C SER A 364 27.68 9.35 -13.45
N TRP A 365 27.01 8.37 -12.86
CA TRP A 365 25.99 8.58 -11.84
C TRP A 365 26.48 7.93 -10.56
N ILE A 366 26.41 8.67 -9.46
CA ILE A 366 26.68 8.11 -8.14
C ILE A 366 25.41 8.14 -7.32
N ILE A 367 25.07 7.00 -6.74
CA ILE A 367 23.90 6.81 -5.89
C ILE A 367 24.41 6.58 -4.48
N PHE A 368 24.15 7.50 -3.57
CA PHE A 368 24.39 7.35 -2.13
C PHE A 368 23.09 6.97 -1.45
N TYR A 369 23.09 5.95 -0.59
CA TYR A 369 21.86 5.50 0.04
C TYR A 369 22.06 4.83 1.39
N SER A 370 21.03 4.90 2.23
CA SER A 370 20.97 4.22 3.53
C SER A 370 20.82 2.71 3.37
N ILE A 371 21.62 1.94 4.10
CA ILE A 371 21.48 0.49 4.22
C ILE A 371 20.63 0.20 5.45
N GLN A 372 19.57 -0.59 5.28
CA GLN A 372 18.87 -1.16 6.42
C GLN A 372 19.57 -2.48 6.79
N PRO A 373 20.17 -2.59 7.99
CA PRO A 373 20.86 -3.81 8.40
C PRO A 373 19.93 -5.04 8.52
N TYR A 374 18.61 -4.89 8.37
CA TYR A 374 17.61 -5.96 8.51
C TYR A 374 16.67 -6.14 7.31
N ARG A 375 17.02 -5.64 6.11
CA ARG A 375 16.20 -5.83 4.89
C ARG A 375 16.74 -6.85 3.89
N SER A 376 17.73 -7.63 4.25
CA SER A 376 18.10 -8.81 3.47
C SER A 376 17.03 -9.90 3.66
N VAL A 377 16.49 -10.36 2.51
CA VAL A 377 15.57 -11.49 2.31
C VAL A 377 14.07 -11.18 2.43
N HIS A 378 13.54 -10.44 1.46
CA HIS A 378 12.34 -10.86 0.69
C HIS A 378 12.60 -10.49 -0.77
N ILE A 379 13.33 -11.37 -1.44
CA ILE A 379 13.32 -11.45 -2.90
C ILE A 379 12.12 -12.35 -3.22
N ILE A 380 11.20 -11.82 -4.03
CA ILE A 380 10.14 -12.56 -4.72
C ILE A 380 10.79 -13.49 -5.74
#